data_AF-A0A7I7KT36-F1
#
_entry.id   AF-A0A7I7KT36-F1
#
_cell.length_a   1.000
_cell.length_b   1.000
_cell.length_c   1.000
_cell.angle_alpha   90.00
_cell.angle_beta   90.00
_cell.angle_gamma   90.00
#
_symmetry.space_group_name_H-M   'P 1'
#
loop_
_entity.id
_entity.type
_entity.pdbx_description
1 polymer ?
#
loop_
_entity_poly.entity_id
_entity_poly.type
_entity_poly.pdbx_seq_one_letter_code
_entity_poly.pdbx_strand_id
1 'polypeptide(L)'
;MDVAATIATYAAFLGVWVEQYEPITWAEQLIETAQAVDHPRLAFLYVLAAQCWTTGRIETAVRYTEAAQQLVIGSGGREVPFGFAGVLGSAYLAVGQPERWAQLCRAQLARGRDAHAFTRTSLVLALAFGRCDDGARAAANGVIDAAEATDNPYVLSFALYAYGLAFRDPDPAGALNALRRGLMIAQDSGNRYDESLLTSTLSQFEAEYGDPLTALDYFTVAIRNYHDAGNTTLIRSALAILAALVDRLGRYEPAATIAGFAISPLTTMALPEFNSTITHLREVLGDPIYESLARKGETMTTAAMATYAYDQIDQARAGLEDPR
;
A
#
# COMPACT_ATOMS: atom_id res chain seq x y z
N MET A 1 -0.28 30.28 14.65
CA MET A 1 -0.56 28.84 14.64
C MET A 1 -1.44 28.46 13.45
N ASP A 2 -2.61 29.09 13.29
CA ASP A 2 -3.62 28.70 12.29
C ASP A 2 -3.12 28.64 10.85
N VAL A 3 -2.35 29.64 10.43
CA VAL A 3 -1.74 29.67 9.08
C VAL A 3 -0.77 28.50 8.89
N ALA A 4 0.12 28.26 9.87
CA ALA A 4 1.08 27.17 9.81
C ALA A 4 0.38 25.80 9.80
N ALA A 5 -0.61 25.59 10.67
CA ALA A 5 -1.40 24.36 10.71
C ALA A 5 -2.15 24.11 9.39
N THR A 6 -2.66 25.17 8.79
CA THR A 6 -3.34 25.11 7.49
C THR A 6 -2.37 24.70 6.39
N ILE A 7 -1.22 25.37 6.27
CA ILE A 7 -0.20 25.04 5.26
C ILE A 7 0.29 23.60 5.45
N ALA A 8 0.68 23.21 6.67
CA ALA A 8 1.19 21.86 6.94
C ALA A 8 0.15 20.78 6.62
N THR A 9 -1.12 20.99 6.99
CA THR A 9 -2.16 19.97 6.71
C THR A 9 -2.44 19.81 5.21
N TYR A 10 -2.57 20.90 4.45
CA TYR A 10 -2.83 20.80 3.02
C TYR A 10 -1.61 20.35 2.22
N ALA A 11 -0.41 20.81 2.59
CA ALA A 11 0.82 20.40 1.93
C ALA A 11 1.10 18.91 2.14
N ALA A 12 0.93 18.39 3.36
CA ALA A 12 1.08 16.95 3.62
C ALA A 12 -0.02 16.12 2.95
N PHE A 13 -1.26 16.61 2.94
CA PHE A 13 -2.36 15.92 2.25
C PHE A 13 -2.07 15.79 0.75
N LEU A 14 -1.75 16.90 0.07
CA LEU A 14 -1.40 16.87 -1.35
C LEU A 14 -0.13 16.08 -1.61
N GLY A 15 0.86 16.22 -0.73
CA GLY A 15 2.15 15.52 -0.79
C GLY A 15 1.97 14.01 -0.84
N VAL A 16 1.07 13.43 -0.04
CA VAL A 16 0.78 11.98 -0.11
C VAL A 16 0.33 11.56 -1.51
N TRP A 17 -0.56 12.32 -2.16
CA TRP A 17 -1.12 11.97 -3.48
C TRP A 17 -0.15 12.09 -4.63
N VAL A 18 0.80 13.03 -4.54
CA VAL A 18 1.84 13.21 -5.55
C VAL A 18 3.15 12.50 -5.18
N GLU A 19 3.11 11.67 -4.14
CA GLU A 19 4.26 10.95 -3.58
C GLU A 19 5.46 11.87 -3.25
N GLN A 20 5.15 13.00 -2.62
CA GLN A 20 6.10 13.92 -1.99
C GLN A 20 5.87 13.93 -0.49
N TYR A 21 6.70 13.16 0.23
CA TYR A 21 6.50 12.91 1.67
C TYR A 21 7.16 13.95 2.59
N GLU A 22 7.96 14.88 2.06
CA GLU A 22 8.63 15.93 2.86
C GLU A 22 7.66 16.74 3.74
N PRO A 23 6.48 17.17 3.26
CA PRO A 23 5.55 17.96 4.07
C PRO A 23 4.92 17.19 5.24
N ILE A 24 5.01 15.85 5.30
CA ILE A 24 4.61 15.06 6.48
C ILE A 24 5.38 15.54 7.71
N THR A 25 6.66 15.89 7.55
CA THR A 25 7.49 16.38 8.65
C THR A 25 7.03 17.73 9.20
N TRP A 26 6.41 18.57 8.37
CA TRP A 26 5.83 19.83 8.82
C TRP A 26 4.60 19.58 9.69
N ALA A 27 3.78 18.57 9.33
CA ALA A 27 2.68 18.15 10.19
C ALA A 27 3.20 17.64 11.54
N GLU A 28 4.26 16.85 11.55
CA GLU A 28 4.90 16.34 12.78
C GLU A 28 5.42 17.48 13.68
N GLN A 29 6.13 18.45 13.11
CA GLN A 29 6.68 19.60 13.85
C GLN A 29 5.62 20.46 14.53
N LEU A 30 4.40 20.51 13.99
CA LEU A 30 3.32 21.33 14.54
C LEU A 30 2.47 20.62 15.59
N ILE A 31 2.61 19.30 15.79
CA ILE A 31 1.76 18.54 16.72
C ILE A 31 1.84 19.10 18.13
N GLU A 32 3.05 19.29 18.68
CA GLU A 32 3.22 19.73 20.08
C GLU A 32 2.61 21.12 20.30
N THR A 33 2.85 22.06 19.38
CA THR A 33 2.29 23.41 19.46
C THR A 33 0.77 23.41 19.27
N ALA A 34 0.25 22.60 18.34
CA ALA A 34 -1.18 22.43 18.12
C ALA A 34 -1.88 21.84 19.35
N GLN A 35 -1.23 20.88 20.01
CA GLN A 35 -1.74 20.24 21.22
C GLN A 35 -1.78 21.21 22.40
N ALA A 36 -0.74 22.03 22.59
CA ALA A 36 -0.67 23.01 23.68
C ALA A 36 -1.81 24.05 23.65
N VAL A 37 -2.35 24.35 22.46
CA VAL A 37 -3.44 25.33 22.28
C VAL A 37 -4.77 24.69 21.88
N ASP A 38 -4.89 23.37 21.99
CA ASP A 38 -6.06 22.57 21.59
C ASP A 38 -6.57 22.86 20.15
N HIS A 39 -5.64 23.13 19.23
CA HIS A 39 -5.94 23.67 17.90
C HIS A 39 -6.87 22.73 17.09
N PRO A 40 -7.94 23.22 16.43
CA PRO A 40 -8.97 22.37 15.79
C PRO A 40 -8.42 21.36 14.77
N ARG A 41 -7.34 21.69 14.07
CA ARG A 41 -6.68 20.80 13.09
C ARG A 41 -5.81 19.69 13.69
N LEU A 42 -5.70 19.57 15.02
CA LEU A 42 -4.82 18.59 15.67
C LEU A 42 -5.07 17.16 15.20
N ALA A 43 -6.34 16.74 15.07
CA ALA A 43 -6.67 15.40 14.57
C ALA A 43 -6.16 15.19 13.15
N PHE A 44 -6.28 16.20 12.27
CA PHE A 44 -5.81 16.11 10.90
C PHE A 44 -4.27 16.10 10.81
N LEU A 45 -3.59 16.89 11.65
CA LEU A 45 -2.13 16.84 11.77
C LEU A 45 -1.63 15.45 12.14
N TYR A 46 -2.25 14.78 13.12
CA TYR A 46 -1.90 13.39 13.47
C TYR A 46 -2.18 12.41 12.33
N VAL A 47 -3.31 12.53 11.62
CA VAL A 47 -3.62 11.64 10.48
C VAL A 47 -2.56 11.75 9.38
N LEU A 48 -2.09 12.97 9.10
CA LEU A 48 -1.07 13.22 8.08
C LEU A 48 0.32 12.81 8.55
N ALA A 49 0.66 13.10 9.81
CA ALA A 49 1.89 12.64 10.44
C ALA A 49 1.98 11.11 10.44
N ALA A 50 0.86 10.40 10.64
CA ALA A 50 0.82 8.95 10.58
C ALA A 50 1.26 8.39 9.22
N GLN A 51 1.19 9.15 8.12
CA GLN A 51 1.65 8.72 6.80
C GLN A 51 3.17 8.50 6.72
N CYS A 52 3.94 8.86 7.75
CA CYS A 52 5.36 8.55 7.86
C CYS A 52 5.67 7.04 7.86
N TRP A 53 4.66 6.17 7.99
CA TRP A 53 4.80 4.73 7.77
C TRP A 53 5.35 4.41 6.37
N THR A 54 4.99 5.19 5.34
CA THR A 54 5.44 4.99 3.95
C THR A 54 6.97 5.05 3.81
N THR A 55 7.61 5.92 4.58
CA THR A 55 9.07 6.08 4.62
C THR A 55 9.72 5.19 5.69
N GLY A 56 9.01 4.19 6.22
CA GLY A 56 9.54 3.20 7.16
C GLY A 56 9.50 3.60 8.64
N ARG A 57 8.93 4.76 9.00
CA ARG A 57 8.81 5.21 10.41
C ARG A 57 7.60 4.58 11.12
N ILE A 58 7.50 3.25 11.05
CA ILE A 58 6.31 2.45 11.38
C ILE A 58 5.83 2.64 12.82
N GLU A 59 6.71 2.53 13.81
CA GLU A 59 6.33 2.67 15.23
C GLU A 59 5.78 4.08 15.55
N THR A 60 6.38 5.10 14.95
CA THR A 60 5.95 6.49 15.11
C THR A 60 4.59 6.72 14.45
N ALA A 61 4.40 6.17 13.24
CA ALA A 61 3.11 6.21 12.56
C ALA A 61 1.97 5.57 13.36
N VAL A 62 2.23 4.42 14.01
CA VAL A 62 1.25 3.76 14.88
C VAL A 62 0.87 4.65 16.07
N ARG A 63 1.85 5.29 16.72
CA ARG A 63 1.57 6.24 17.82
C ARG A 63 0.73 7.43 17.38
N TYR A 64 1.02 8.01 16.21
CA TYR A 64 0.19 9.08 15.65
C TYR A 64 -1.21 8.60 15.28
N THR A 65 -1.31 7.37 14.78
CA THR A 65 -2.60 6.74 14.45
C THR A 65 -3.48 6.62 15.70
N GLU A 66 -2.92 6.12 16.79
CA GLU A 66 -3.61 5.95 18.07
C GLU A 66 -4.02 7.30 18.68
N ALA A 67 -3.14 8.31 18.60
CA ALA A 67 -3.43 9.67 19.08
C ALA A 67 -4.58 10.33 18.28
N ALA A 68 -4.55 10.26 16.94
CA ALA A 68 -5.65 10.72 16.11
C ALA A 68 -6.96 9.97 16.41
N GLN A 69 -6.88 8.65 16.57
CA GLN A 69 -8.05 7.83 16.84
C GLN A 69 -8.78 8.29 18.12
N GLN A 70 -8.06 8.62 19.18
CA GLN A 70 -8.64 9.16 20.41
C GLN A 70 -9.40 10.48 20.16
N LEU A 71 -8.82 11.38 19.36
CA LEU A 71 -9.42 12.68 19.03
C LEU A 71 -10.63 12.58 18.09
N VAL A 72 -10.66 11.60 17.20
CA VAL A 72 -11.73 11.44 16.21
C VAL A 72 -12.92 10.63 16.78
N ILE A 73 -12.66 9.65 17.65
CA ILE A 73 -13.68 8.73 18.20
C ILE A 73 -14.29 9.23 19.51
N GLY A 74 -13.59 10.08 20.27
CA GLY A 74 -14.05 10.61 21.57
C GLY A 74 -15.34 11.43 21.52
N SER A 75 -15.90 11.73 22.69
CA SER A 75 -17.08 12.60 22.83
C SER A 75 -16.79 14.00 22.26
N GLY A 76 -17.58 14.44 21.27
CA GLY A 76 -17.30 15.67 20.51
C GLY A 76 -16.23 15.50 19.42
N GLY A 77 -15.99 14.26 18.98
CA GLY A 77 -14.88 13.86 18.12
C GLY A 77 -14.66 14.76 16.91
N ARG A 78 -13.41 15.18 16.72
CA ARG A 78 -13.01 16.16 15.72
C ARG A 78 -13.18 15.60 14.31
N GLU A 79 -13.69 16.43 13.42
CA GLU A 79 -13.82 16.08 12.01
C GLU A 79 -12.46 16.14 11.32
N VAL A 80 -12.15 15.10 10.54
CA VAL A 80 -11.01 15.08 9.64
C VAL A 80 -11.53 15.39 8.24
N PRO A 81 -11.03 16.44 7.58
CA PRO A 81 -11.51 16.83 6.25
C PRO A 81 -11.42 15.70 5.21
N PHE A 82 -12.25 15.81 4.17
CA PHE A 82 -12.22 14.98 2.95
C PHE A 82 -12.39 13.48 3.16
N GLY A 83 -12.93 13.06 4.32
CA GLY A 83 -13.06 11.64 4.65
C GLY A 83 -11.74 10.94 4.99
N PHE A 84 -10.63 11.68 5.09
CA PHE A 84 -9.28 11.12 5.25
C PHE A 84 -9.08 10.33 6.56
N ALA A 85 -10.03 10.42 7.50
CA ALA A 85 -10.13 9.52 8.65
C ALA A 85 -10.17 8.03 8.27
N GLY A 86 -10.63 7.67 7.06
CA GLY A 86 -10.60 6.29 6.56
C GLY A 86 -9.18 5.74 6.38
N VAL A 87 -8.22 6.58 5.96
CA VAL A 87 -6.81 6.21 5.74
C VAL A 87 -6.00 6.21 7.04
N LEU A 88 -6.54 6.74 8.14
CA LEU A 88 -5.86 6.79 9.43
C LEU A 88 -5.30 5.42 9.86
N GLY A 89 -6.02 4.33 9.61
CA GLY A 89 -5.58 3.00 10.02
C GLY A 89 -4.61 2.30 9.06
N SER A 90 -4.20 2.92 7.95
CA SER A 90 -3.29 2.30 6.97
C SER A 90 -1.94 1.93 7.59
N ALA A 91 -1.47 2.69 8.60
CA ALA A 91 -0.25 2.38 9.34
C ALA A 91 -0.32 1.02 10.07
N TYR A 92 -1.52 0.51 10.39
CA TYR A 92 -1.66 -0.82 10.99
C TYR A 92 -1.33 -1.96 10.01
N LEU A 93 -1.41 -1.71 8.69
CA LEU A 93 -0.94 -2.68 7.69
C LEU A 93 0.56 -2.93 7.85
N ALA A 94 1.35 -1.88 8.10
CA ALA A 94 2.80 -1.99 8.22
C ALA A 94 3.26 -2.86 9.40
N VAL A 95 2.40 -3.05 10.40
CA VAL A 95 2.63 -3.96 11.55
C VAL A 95 1.84 -5.27 11.46
N GLY A 96 1.20 -5.55 10.32
CA GLY A 96 0.44 -6.78 10.09
C GLY A 96 -0.85 -6.88 10.92
N GLN A 97 -1.53 -5.76 11.18
CA GLN A 97 -2.76 -5.70 12.00
C GLN A 97 -3.95 -5.07 11.25
N PRO A 98 -4.36 -5.60 10.09
CA PRO A 98 -5.44 -5.03 9.27
C PRO A 98 -6.79 -5.04 10.00
N GLU A 99 -6.99 -5.91 10.98
CA GLU A 99 -8.22 -5.99 11.79
C GLU A 99 -8.45 -4.71 12.58
N ARG A 100 -7.38 -4.07 13.08
CA ARG A 100 -7.46 -2.79 13.78
C ARG A 100 -7.90 -1.67 12.85
N TRP A 101 -7.43 -1.70 11.59
CA TRP A 101 -7.89 -0.75 10.58
C TRP A 101 -9.38 -0.99 10.22
N ALA A 102 -9.78 -2.25 10.05
CA ALA A 102 -11.19 -2.60 9.79
C ALA A 102 -12.10 -2.16 10.95
N GLN A 103 -11.68 -2.34 12.20
CA GLN A 103 -12.41 -1.88 13.38
C GLN A 103 -12.57 -0.36 13.38
N LEU A 104 -11.49 0.37 13.07
CA LEU A 104 -11.52 1.83 12.95
C LEU A 104 -12.50 2.29 11.87
N CYS A 105 -12.46 1.70 10.68
CA CYS A 105 -13.38 2.04 9.60
C CYS A 105 -14.84 1.77 9.98
N ARG A 106 -15.14 0.60 10.56
CA ARG A 106 -16.49 0.28 11.07
C ARG A 106 -16.98 1.29 12.10
N ALA A 107 -16.09 1.73 13.00
CA ALA A 107 -16.42 2.73 14.01
C ALA A 107 -16.75 4.11 13.40
N GLN A 108 -16.10 4.50 12.30
CA GLN A 108 -16.43 5.73 11.57
C GLN A 108 -17.77 5.59 10.82
N LEU A 109 -17.98 4.47 10.12
CA LEU A 109 -19.23 4.20 9.39
C LEU A 109 -20.45 4.19 10.33
N ALA A 110 -20.33 3.59 11.52
CA ALA A 110 -21.40 3.58 12.53
C ALA A 110 -21.78 4.99 13.04
N ARG A 111 -20.89 5.98 12.86
CA ARG A 111 -21.14 7.40 13.18
C ARG A 111 -21.66 8.20 11.99
N GLY A 112 -21.97 7.54 10.87
CA GLY A 112 -22.40 8.19 9.63
C GLY A 112 -21.27 8.91 8.88
N ARG A 113 -20.01 8.62 9.22
CA ARG A 113 -18.84 9.26 8.62
C ARG A 113 -18.33 8.42 7.45
N ASP A 114 -19.04 8.50 6.33
CA ASP A 114 -18.63 7.91 5.05
C ASP A 114 -18.59 9.00 3.97
N ALA A 115 -17.75 10.02 4.20
CA ALA A 115 -17.57 11.06 3.22
C ALA A 115 -17.00 10.43 1.93
N HIS A 116 -17.73 10.60 0.82
CA HIS A 116 -17.28 10.22 -0.53
C HIS A 116 -16.93 8.72 -0.67
N ALA A 117 -17.65 7.81 -0.01
CA ALA A 117 -17.38 6.36 -0.03
C ALA A 117 -15.98 5.95 0.48
N PHE A 118 -15.22 6.89 1.02
CA PHE A 118 -13.79 6.72 1.26
C PHE A 118 -13.50 5.81 2.46
N THR A 119 -14.32 5.94 3.51
CA THR A 119 -14.19 5.10 4.71
C THR A 119 -14.64 3.68 4.41
N ARG A 120 -15.68 3.52 3.59
CA ARG A 120 -16.10 2.20 3.10
C ARG A 120 -15.04 1.54 2.24
N THR A 121 -14.43 2.29 1.31
CA THR A 121 -13.32 1.80 0.48
C THR A 121 -12.12 1.35 1.33
N SER A 122 -11.79 2.14 2.36
CA SER A 122 -10.76 1.78 3.35
C SER A 122 -11.10 0.49 4.12
N LEU A 123 -12.38 0.27 4.45
CA LEU A 123 -12.85 -0.97 5.07
C LEU A 123 -12.67 -2.17 4.14
N VAL A 124 -12.99 -2.04 2.85
CA VAL A 124 -12.79 -3.10 1.86
C VAL A 124 -11.32 -3.53 1.83
N LEU A 125 -10.40 -2.57 1.75
CA LEU A 125 -8.96 -2.83 1.77
C LEU A 125 -8.52 -3.53 3.06
N ALA A 126 -8.94 -3.01 4.22
CA ALA A 126 -8.61 -3.61 5.51
C ALA A 126 -9.08 -5.07 5.60
N LEU A 127 -10.27 -5.38 5.08
CA LEU A 127 -10.80 -6.73 5.08
C LEU A 127 -10.10 -7.65 4.07
N ALA A 128 -9.77 -7.13 2.89
CA ALA A 128 -9.02 -7.88 1.88
C ALA A 128 -7.61 -8.25 2.39
N PHE A 129 -6.89 -7.28 2.98
CA PHE A 129 -5.59 -7.54 3.60
C PHE A 129 -5.68 -8.46 4.82
N GLY A 130 -6.77 -8.38 5.59
CA GLY A 130 -7.06 -9.30 6.69
C GLY A 130 -7.64 -10.65 6.26
N ARG A 131 -7.67 -10.97 4.95
CA ARG A 131 -8.18 -12.24 4.39
C ARG A 131 -9.61 -12.57 4.83
N CYS A 132 -10.42 -11.54 5.05
CA CYS A 132 -11.85 -11.65 5.37
C CYS A 132 -12.66 -11.48 4.08
N ASP A 133 -12.51 -12.42 3.15
CA ASP A 133 -12.92 -12.24 1.74
C ASP A 133 -14.43 -11.99 1.58
N ASP A 134 -15.28 -12.71 2.33
CA ASP A 134 -16.73 -12.48 2.35
C ASP A 134 -17.07 -11.08 2.86
N GLY A 135 -16.37 -10.63 3.92
CA GLY A 135 -16.54 -9.30 4.48
C GLY A 135 -16.08 -8.20 3.50
N ALA A 136 -14.96 -8.42 2.82
CA ALA A 136 -14.42 -7.49 1.83
C ALA A 136 -15.38 -7.33 0.65
N ARG A 137 -15.89 -8.43 0.10
CA ARG A 137 -16.90 -8.41 -0.98
C ARG A 137 -18.20 -7.74 -0.54
N ALA A 138 -18.69 -8.06 0.65
CA ALA A 138 -19.90 -7.43 1.19
C ALA A 138 -19.73 -5.92 1.34
N ALA A 139 -18.58 -5.46 1.82
CA ALA A 139 -18.25 -4.04 1.96
C ALA A 139 -18.03 -3.35 0.60
N ALA A 140 -17.59 -4.08 -0.41
CA ALA A 140 -17.33 -3.56 -1.76
C ALA A 140 -18.62 -3.31 -2.57
N ASN A 141 -19.76 -3.85 -2.13
CA ASN A 141 -21.02 -3.65 -2.83
C ASN A 141 -21.40 -2.17 -2.91
N GLY A 142 -21.62 -1.67 -4.13
CA GLY A 142 -21.95 -0.27 -4.42
C GLY A 142 -20.83 0.74 -4.13
N VAL A 143 -19.60 0.30 -3.83
CA VAL A 143 -18.47 1.23 -3.58
C VAL A 143 -18.08 1.99 -4.85
N ILE A 144 -18.08 1.34 -6.01
CA ILE A 144 -17.77 1.98 -7.29
C ILE A 144 -18.85 3.01 -7.65
N ASP A 145 -20.13 2.64 -7.60
CA ASP A 145 -21.24 3.57 -7.90
C ASP A 145 -21.21 4.80 -6.97
N ALA A 146 -20.93 4.58 -5.69
CA ALA A 146 -20.81 5.66 -4.72
C ALA A 146 -19.59 6.54 -4.97
N ALA A 147 -18.49 5.98 -5.47
CA ALA A 147 -17.29 6.73 -5.87
C ALA A 147 -17.53 7.54 -7.16
N GLU A 148 -18.19 6.96 -8.16
CA GLU A 148 -18.57 7.64 -9.41
C GLU A 148 -19.46 8.85 -9.13
N ALA A 149 -20.42 8.74 -8.21
CA ALA A 149 -21.30 9.84 -7.81
C ALA A 149 -20.57 11.03 -7.17
N THR A 150 -19.28 10.92 -6.87
CA THR A 150 -18.49 12.03 -6.31
C THR A 150 -17.83 12.90 -7.37
N ASP A 151 -17.79 12.46 -8.64
CA ASP A 151 -17.01 13.08 -9.72
C ASP A 151 -15.53 13.33 -9.36
N ASN A 152 -14.99 12.58 -8.38
CA ASN A 152 -13.62 12.71 -7.92
C ASN A 152 -12.78 11.53 -8.46
N PRO A 153 -11.83 11.79 -9.39
CA PRO A 153 -11.05 10.72 -10.01
C PRO A 153 -10.25 9.92 -8.99
N TYR A 154 -9.76 10.57 -7.92
CA TYR A 154 -9.05 9.89 -6.84
C TYR A 154 -9.92 8.86 -6.12
N VAL A 155 -11.14 9.25 -5.74
CA VAL A 155 -12.05 8.35 -5.02
C VAL A 155 -12.40 7.15 -5.90
N LEU A 156 -12.57 7.37 -7.20
CA LEU A 156 -12.88 6.32 -8.16
C LEU A 156 -11.70 5.36 -8.39
N SER A 157 -10.47 5.87 -8.61
CA SER A 157 -9.29 5.01 -8.75
C SER A 157 -9.04 4.17 -7.49
N PHE A 158 -9.19 4.78 -6.31
CA PHE A 158 -9.04 4.08 -5.03
C PHE A 158 -10.14 3.02 -4.80
N ALA A 159 -11.38 3.30 -5.19
CA ALA A 159 -12.48 2.34 -5.15
C ALA A 159 -12.26 1.14 -6.08
N LEU A 160 -11.75 1.39 -7.29
CA LEU A 160 -11.41 0.35 -8.27
C LEU A 160 -10.24 -0.53 -7.78
N TYR A 161 -9.24 0.08 -7.13
CA TYR A 161 -8.17 -0.66 -6.45
C TYR A 161 -8.73 -1.59 -5.37
N ALA A 162 -9.57 -1.08 -4.47
CA ALA A 162 -10.16 -1.89 -3.40
C ALA A 162 -11.06 -3.01 -3.93
N TYR A 163 -11.84 -2.74 -4.97
CA TYR A 163 -12.63 -3.75 -5.67
C TYR A 163 -11.74 -4.86 -6.24
N GLY A 164 -10.66 -4.49 -6.94
CA GLY A 164 -9.71 -5.45 -7.51
C GLY A 164 -9.16 -6.43 -6.47
N LEU A 165 -8.79 -5.93 -5.28
CA LEU A 165 -8.34 -6.79 -4.19
C LEU A 165 -9.45 -7.69 -3.61
N ALA A 166 -10.67 -7.17 -3.43
CA ALA A 166 -11.77 -7.94 -2.85
C ALA A 166 -12.30 -9.06 -3.78
N PHE A 167 -12.13 -8.90 -5.10
CA PHE A 167 -12.62 -9.83 -6.12
C PHE A 167 -11.51 -10.63 -6.80
N ARG A 168 -10.29 -10.65 -6.26
CA ARG A 168 -9.13 -11.40 -6.79
C ARG A 168 -9.46 -12.84 -7.16
N ASP A 169 -9.87 -13.64 -6.17
CA ASP A 169 -10.12 -15.07 -6.35
C ASP A 169 -11.49 -15.39 -7.02
N PRO A 170 -12.61 -14.72 -6.67
CA PRO A 170 -13.92 -15.09 -7.21
C PRO A 170 -14.20 -14.56 -8.62
N ASP A 171 -13.56 -13.45 -9.04
CA ASP A 171 -13.68 -12.90 -10.39
C ASP A 171 -12.35 -12.22 -10.83
N PRO A 172 -11.30 -13.01 -11.12
CA PRO A 172 -9.99 -12.46 -11.49
C PRO A 172 -10.05 -11.56 -12.73
N ALA A 173 -10.92 -11.87 -13.69
CA ALA A 173 -11.07 -11.10 -14.92
C ALA A 173 -11.74 -9.74 -14.68
N GLY A 174 -12.83 -9.72 -13.89
CA GLY A 174 -13.49 -8.48 -13.47
C GLY A 174 -12.58 -7.61 -12.61
N ALA A 175 -11.85 -8.22 -11.68
CA ALA A 175 -10.84 -7.54 -10.86
C ALA A 175 -9.74 -6.91 -11.73
N LEU A 176 -9.17 -7.64 -12.68
CA LEU A 176 -8.14 -7.14 -13.59
C LEU A 176 -8.64 -5.95 -14.44
N ASN A 177 -9.88 -6.02 -14.94
CA ASN A 177 -10.49 -4.92 -15.68
C ASN A 177 -10.67 -3.67 -14.80
N ALA A 178 -11.17 -3.86 -13.56
CA ALA A 178 -11.32 -2.77 -12.60
C ALA A 178 -9.98 -2.10 -12.28
N LEU A 179 -8.93 -2.90 -12.04
CA LEU A 179 -7.57 -2.39 -11.77
C LEU A 179 -7.00 -1.61 -12.96
N ARG A 180 -7.14 -2.11 -14.19
CA ARG A 180 -6.70 -1.40 -15.40
C ARG A 180 -7.45 -0.08 -15.60
N ARG A 181 -8.77 -0.07 -15.37
CA ARG A 181 -9.57 1.17 -15.38
C ARG A 181 -9.09 2.14 -14.31
N GLY A 182 -8.82 1.66 -13.10
CA GLY A 182 -8.30 2.47 -12.01
C GLY A 182 -6.95 3.10 -12.37
N LEU A 183 -6.05 2.33 -12.98
CA LEU A 183 -4.72 2.80 -13.37
C LEU A 183 -4.81 3.93 -14.39
N MET A 184 -5.65 3.77 -15.42
CA MET A 184 -5.88 4.82 -16.41
C MET A 184 -6.39 6.11 -15.77
N ILE A 185 -7.34 6.03 -14.84
CA ILE A 185 -7.88 7.20 -14.12
C ILE A 185 -6.80 7.87 -13.25
N ALA A 186 -5.98 7.08 -12.55
CA ALA A 186 -4.90 7.59 -11.73
C ALA A 186 -3.86 8.34 -12.58
N GLN A 187 -3.49 7.78 -13.74
CA GLN A 187 -2.56 8.41 -14.69
C GLN A 187 -3.14 9.70 -15.28
N ASP A 188 -4.38 9.67 -15.77
CA ASP A 188 -5.04 10.84 -16.38
C ASP A 188 -5.24 12.00 -15.38
N SER A 189 -5.42 11.68 -14.10
CA SER A 189 -5.58 12.68 -13.03
C SER A 189 -4.25 13.12 -12.39
N GLY A 190 -3.13 12.45 -12.70
CA GLY A 190 -1.84 12.70 -12.07
C GLY A 190 -1.76 12.22 -10.61
N ASN A 191 -2.64 11.32 -10.18
CA ASN A 191 -2.60 10.72 -8.84
C ASN A 191 -1.54 9.62 -8.78
N ARG A 192 -0.31 10.02 -8.41
CA ARG A 192 0.85 9.12 -8.38
C ARG A 192 0.73 8.02 -7.32
N TYR A 193 0.08 8.33 -6.20
CA TYR A 193 -0.09 7.34 -5.13
C TYR A 193 -0.97 6.16 -5.57
N ASP A 194 -2.13 6.44 -6.16
CA ASP A 194 -3.00 5.39 -6.67
C ASP A 194 -2.36 4.68 -7.87
N GLU A 195 -1.66 5.40 -8.74
CA GLU A 195 -0.90 4.82 -9.85
C GLU A 195 0.08 3.75 -9.34
N SER A 196 0.86 4.03 -8.29
CA SER A 196 1.80 3.09 -7.68
C SER A 196 1.10 1.86 -7.08
N LEU A 197 0.00 2.06 -6.34
CA LEU A 197 -0.77 0.96 -5.74
C LEU A 197 -1.37 0.04 -6.81
N LEU A 198 -1.99 0.63 -7.83
CA LEU A 198 -2.64 -0.08 -8.92
C LEU A 198 -1.62 -0.84 -9.78
N THR A 199 -0.50 -0.20 -10.12
CA THR A 199 0.60 -0.85 -10.87
C THR A 199 1.17 -2.03 -10.09
N SER A 200 1.42 -1.89 -8.80
CA SER A 200 1.93 -2.99 -7.96
C SER A 200 0.93 -4.15 -7.83
N THR A 201 -0.37 -3.86 -7.89
CA THR A 201 -1.41 -4.90 -7.82
C THR A 201 -1.58 -5.57 -9.18
N LEU A 202 -1.51 -4.81 -10.27
CA LEU A 202 -1.53 -5.36 -11.62
C LEU A 202 -0.34 -6.29 -11.88
N SER A 203 0.87 -5.97 -11.40
CA SER A 203 2.02 -6.87 -11.53
C SER A 203 1.77 -8.23 -10.88
N GLN A 204 1.08 -8.26 -9.73
CA GLN A 204 0.68 -9.48 -9.05
C GLN A 204 -0.34 -10.29 -9.87
N PHE A 205 -1.41 -9.63 -10.32
CA PHE A 205 -2.46 -10.29 -11.09
C PHE A 205 -1.94 -10.85 -12.42
N GLU A 206 -1.11 -10.10 -13.14
CA GLU A 206 -0.50 -10.59 -14.39
C GLU A 206 0.48 -11.73 -14.11
N ALA A 207 1.23 -11.67 -13.02
CA ALA A 207 2.16 -12.75 -12.66
C ALA A 207 1.44 -14.06 -12.30
N GLU A 208 0.23 -13.99 -11.72
CA GLU A 208 -0.52 -15.14 -11.23
C GLU A 208 -1.54 -15.69 -12.25
N TYR A 209 -2.26 -14.80 -12.95
CA TYR A 209 -3.38 -15.16 -13.81
C TYR A 209 -3.21 -14.72 -15.27
N GLY A 210 -2.23 -13.87 -15.55
CA GLY A 210 -2.07 -13.21 -16.84
C GLY A 210 -0.77 -13.56 -17.54
N ASP A 211 -0.18 -12.55 -18.19
CA ASP A 211 1.06 -12.68 -18.93
C ASP A 211 2.29 -12.30 -18.07
N PRO A 212 3.24 -13.22 -17.84
CA PRO A 212 4.47 -12.93 -17.11
C PRO A 212 5.30 -11.77 -17.68
N LEU A 213 5.30 -11.54 -19.02
CA LEU A 213 6.03 -10.41 -19.61
C LEU A 213 5.37 -9.07 -19.23
N THR A 214 4.04 -9.00 -19.33
CA THR A 214 3.26 -7.85 -18.87
C THR A 214 3.46 -7.61 -17.36
N ALA A 215 3.57 -8.67 -16.55
CA ALA A 215 3.87 -8.56 -15.13
C ALA A 215 5.23 -7.87 -14.87
N LEU A 216 6.27 -8.26 -15.62
CA LEU A 216 7.62 -7.67 -15.55
C LEU A 216 7.62 -6.17 -15.92
N ASP A 217 6.79 -5.75 -16.87
CA ASP A 217 6.60 -4.33 -17.21
C ASP A 217 6.02 -3.57 -16.01
N TYR A 218 4.96 -4.10 -15.39
CA TYR A 218 4.37 -3.48 -14.20
C TYR A 218 5.33 -3.48 -13.00
N PHE A 219 6.13 -4.53 -12.79
CA PHE A 219 7.16 -4.53 -11.74
C PHE A 219 8.17 -3.41 -11.92
N THR A 220 8.63 -3.20 -13.15
CA THR A 220 9.57 -2.11 -13.48
C THR A 220 9.01 -0.76 -13.07
N VAL A 221 7.74 -0.49 -13.42
CA VAL A 221 7.09 0.78 -13.10
C VAL A 221 6.84 0.92 -11.60
N ALA A 222 6.33 -0.12 -10.93
CA ALA A 222 6.02 -0.06 -9.50
C ALA A 222 7.28 0.14 -8.64
N ILE A 223 8.37 -0.58 -8.94
CA ILE A 223 9.64 -0.44 -8.25
C ILE A 223 10.20 0.96 -8.44
N ARG A 224 10.14 1.51 -9.67
CA ARG A 224 10.58 2.87 -9.96
C ARG A 224 9.79 3.90 -9.17
N ASN A 225 8.46 3.83 -9.23
CA ASN A 225 7.61 4.81 -8.54
C ASN A 225 7.90 4.83 -7.04
N TYR A 226 7.92 3.66 -6.38
CA TYR A 226 8.21 3.59 -4.94
C TYR A 226 9.64 4.01 -4.60
N HIS A 227 10.63 3.64 -5.41
CA HIS A 227 12.02 4.04 -5.21
C HIS A 227 12.17 5.57 -5.30
N ASP A 228 11.62 6.18 -6.35
CA ASP A 228 11.73 7.61 -6.60
C ASP A 228 10.96 8.44 -5.56
N ALA A 229 9.85 7.89 -5.05
CA ALA A 229 9.09 8.47 -3.94
C ALA A 229 9.79 8.32 -2.57
N GLY A 230 10.80 7.46 -2.45
CA GLY A 230 11.37 7.08 -1.16
C GLY A 230 10.42 6.25 -0.29
N ASN A 231 9.47 5.54 -0.91
CA ASN A 231 8.52 4.66 -0.22
C ASN A 231 9.17 3.32 0.12
N THR A 232 9.90 3.29 1.22
CA THR A 232 10.68 2.14 1.66
C THR A 232 9.83 0.98 2.17
N THR A 233 8.55 1.21 2.45
CA THR A 233 7.64 0.17 2.94
C THR A 233 6.94 -0.56 1.79
N LEU A 234 6.30 0.17 0.86
CA LEU A 234 5.54 -0.47 -0.23
C LEU A 234 6.43 -1.05 -1.32
N ILE A 235 7.67 -0.56 -1.49
CA ILE A 235 8.64 -1.21 -2.39
C ILE A 235 8.89 -2.67 -2.01
N ARG A 236 8.80 -3.02 -0.72
CA ARG A 236 8.95 -4.41 -0.26
C ARG A 236 7.84 -5.31 -0.77
N SER A 237 6.61 -4.80 -0.89
CA SER A 237 5.49 -5.57 -1.44
C SER A 237 5.72 -5.90 -2.92
N ALA A 238 6.12 -4.92 -3.73
CA ALA A 238 6.46 -5.18 -5.13
C ALA A 238 7.60 -6.20 -5.27
N LEU A 239 8.64 -6.10 -4.43
CA LEU A 239 9.77 -7.03 -4.43
C LEU A 239 9.39 -8.43 -3.94
N ALA A 240 8.49 -8.57 -2.96
CA ALA A 240 8.01 -9.86 -2.48
C ALA A 240 7.28 -10.63 -3.60
N ILE A 241 6.41 -9.94 -4.34
CA ILE A 241 5.69 -10.53 -5.47
C ILE A 241 6.66 -10.85 -6.61
N LEU A 242 7.64 -9.97 -6.89
CA LEU A 242 8.69 -10.25 -7.87
C LEU A 242 9.51 -11.50 -7.49
N ALA A 243 9.88 -11.66 -6.21
CA ALA A 243 10.59 -12.85 -5.74
C ALA A 243 9.80 -14.14 -6.02
N ALA A 244 8.48 -14.12 -5.80
CA ALA A 244 7.61 -15.25 -6.13
C ALA A 244 7.57 -15.56 -7.63
N LEU A 245 7.51 -14.53 -8.50
CA LEU A 245 7.58 -14.75 -9.95
C LEU A 245 8.94 -15.32 -10.37
N VAL A 246 10.03 -14.75 -9.88
CA VAL A 246 11.40 -15.17 -10.21
C VAL A 246 11.69 -16.60 -9.72
N ASP A 247 11.13 -17.00 -8.57
CA ASP A 247 11.14 -18.38 -8.08
C ASP A 247 10.40 -19.33 -9.03
N ARG A 248 9.18 -18.98 -9.47
CA ARG A 248 8.42 -19.78 -10.45
C ARG A 248 9.13 -19.93 -11.80
N LEU A 249 9.97 -18.97 -12.17
CA LEU A 249 10.82 -19.03 -13.36
C LEU A 249 12.10 -19.85 -13.17
N GLY A 250 12.28 -20.51 -12.02
CA GLY A 250 13.43 -21.37 -11.71
C GLY A 250 14.70 -20.61 -11.31
N ARG A 251 14.60 -19.30 -11.07
CA ARG A 251 15.76 -18.44 -10.74
C ARG A 251 15.87 -18.28 -9.22
N TYR A 252 16.20 -19.39 -8.55
CA TYR A 252 16.10 -19.50 -7.09
C TYR A 252 17.05 -18.57 -6.32
N GLU A 253 18.32 -18.44 -6.72
CA GLU A 253 19.26 -17.58 -5.97
C GLU A 253 18.88 -16.09 -6.03
N PRO A 254 18.49 -15.53 -7.19
CA PRO A 254 17.92 -14.19 -7.25
C PRO A 254 16.64 -14.04 -6.42
N ALA A 255 15.72 -15.00 -6.51
CA ALA A 255 14.49 -14.96 -5.73
C ALA A 255 14.76 -14.93 -4.22
N ALA A 256 15.71 -15.74 -3.72
CA ALA A 256 16.11 -15.72 -2.31
C ALA A 256 16.75 -14.40 -1.87
N THR A 257 17.57 -13.79 -2.75
CA THR A 257 18.17 -12.47 -2.48
C THR A 257 17.09 -11.38 -2.40
N ILE A 258 16.14 -11.35 -3.34
CA ILE A 258 15.04 -10.38 -3.33
C ILE A 258 14.13 -10.62 -2.11
N ALA A 259 13.79 -11.88 -1.82
CA ALA A 259 12.96 -12.26 -0.69
C ALA A 259 13.56 -11.77 0.64
N GLY A 260 14.87 -11.92 0.83
CA GLY A 260 15.56 -11.44 2.02
C GLY A 260 15.36 -9.95 2.31
N PHE A 261 15.35 -9.10 1.27
CA PHE A 261 15.05 -7.67 1.41
C PHE A 261 13.55 -7.40 1.63
N ALA A 262 12.70 -8.16 0.94
CA ALA A 262 11.27 -7.93 0.89
C ALA A 262 10.52 -8.36 2.17
N ILE A 263 11.13 -9.17 3.04
CA ILE A 263 10.51 -9.61 4.30
C ILE A 263 10.14 -8.41 5.19
N SER A 264 8.89 -8.40 5.64
CA SER A 264 8.32 -7.45 6.59
C SER A 264 7.01 -8.02 7.15
N PRO A 265 6.51 -7.52 8.30
CA PRO A 265 5.18 -7.92 8.79
C PRO A 265 4.07 -7.73 7.74
N LEU A 266 4.14 -6.64 6.96
CA LEU A 266 3.21 -6.36 5.88
C LEU A 266 3.25 -7.43 4.78
N THR A 267 4.42 -7.75 4.26
CA THR A 267 4.56 -8.71 3.14
C THR A 267 4.24 -10.13 3.56
N THR A 268 4.68 -10.55 4.76
CA THR A 268 4.34 -11.86 5.33
C THR A 268 2.83 -12.02 5.58
N MET A 269 2.15 -10.96 6.00
CA MET A 269 0.70 -10.98 6.23
C MET A 269 -0.11 -10.89 4.91
N ALA A 270 0.29 -10.01 3.99
CA ALA A 270 -0.51 -9.67 2.81
C ALA A 270 -0.38 -10.68 1.67
N LEU A 271 0.72 -11.44 1.63
CA LEU A 271 1.10 -12.26 0.48
C LEU A 271 1.37 -13.71 0.93
N PRO A 272 0.33 -14.56 1.11
CA PRO A 272 0.51 -15.96 1.44
C PRO A 272 1.46 -16.70 0.48
N GLU A 273 1.39 -16.37 -0.81
CA GLU A 273 2.25 -16.90 -1.86
C GLU A 273 3.73 -16.58 -1.62
N PHE A 274 4.04 -15.43 -1.00
CA PHE A 274 5.42 -15.07 -0.65
C PHE A 274 5.98 -15.99 0.44
N ASN A 275 5.16 -16.37 1.43
CA ASN A 275 5.57 -17.33 2.45
C ASN A 275 5.79 -18.72 1.84
N SER A 276 4.94 -19.14 0.89
CA SER A 276 5.14 -20.38 0.13
C SER A 276 6.43 -20.34 -0.68
N THR A 277 6.74 -19.21 -1.33
CA THR A 277 8.02 -19.00 -2.03
C THR A 277 9.21 -19.13 -1.09
N ILE A 278 9.17 -18.52 0.11
CA ILE A 278 10.27 -18.65 1.09
C ILE A 278 10.47 -20.13 1.48
N THR A 279 9.40 -20.87 1.74
CA THR A 279 9.46 -22.30 2.06
C THR A 279 10.07 -23.09 0.89
N HIS A 280 9.59 -22.88 -0.33
CA HIS A 280 10.11 -23.54 -1.52
C HIS A 280 11.59 -23.25 -1.75
N LEU A 281 12.01 -21.98 -1.62
CA LEU A 281 13.40 -21.57 -1.78
C LEU A 281 14.33 -22.25 -0.77
N ARG A 282 13.89 -22.44 0.48
CA ARG A 282 14.65 -23.19 1.49
C ARG A 282 14.78 -24.67 1.13
N GLU A 283 13.74 -25.27 0.58
CA GLU A 283 13.76 -26.68 0.16
C GLU A 283 14.71 -26.91 -1.02
N VAL A 284 14.68 -26.06 -2.05
CA VAL A 284 15.48 -26.25 -3.26
C VAL A 284 16.93 -25.81 -3.13
N LEU A 285 17.21 -24.74 -2.37
CA LEU A 285 18.58 -24.25 -2.13
C LEU A 285 19.24 -24.92 -0.91
N GLY A 286 18.44 -25.42 0.02
CA GLY A 286 18.88 -25.77 1.37
C GLY A 286 19.02 -24.53 2.27
N ASP A 287 18.74 -24.72 3.56
CA ASP A 287 18.73 -23.64 4.55
C ASP A 287 20.02 -22.79 4.58
N PRO A 288 21.24 -23.35 4.56
CA PRO A 288 22.46 -22.53 4.64
C PRO A 288 22.63 -21.58 3.45
N ILE A 289 22.26 -22.02 2.25
CA ILE A 289 22.39 -21.23 1.02
C ILE A 289 21.31 -20.15 1.00
N TYR A 290 20.06 -20.52 1.29
CA TYR A 290 18.96 -19.58 1.42
C TYR A 290 19.30 -18.47 2.43
N GLU A 291 19.74 -18.82 3.63
CA GLU A 291 20.08 -17.85 4.69
C GLU A 291 21.20 -16.90 4.27
N SER A 292 22.21 -17.39 3.54
CA SER A 292 23.29 -16.55 3.02
C SER A 292 22.79 -15.52 2.01
N LEU A 293 21.95 -15.95 1.06
CA LEU A 293 21.38 -15.10 0.01
C LEU A 293 20.35 -14.11 0.58
N ALA A 294 19.48 -14.58 1.47
CA ALA A 294 18.51 -13.73 2.15
C ALA A 294 19.21 -12.63 2.95
N ARG A 295 20.28 -12.97 3.69
CA ARG A 295 21.09 -11.99 4.43
C ARG A 295 21.79 -11.00 3.51
N LYS A 296 22.28 -11.46 2.36
CA LYS A 296 22.83 -10.56 1.34
C LYS A 296 21.78 -9.53 0.94
N GLY A 297 20.55 -9.97 0.62
CA GLY A 297 19.42 -9.09 0.31
C GLY A 297 19.06 -8.12 1.44
N GLU A 298 18.94 -8.62 2.66
CA GLU A 298 18.61 -7.85 3.87
C GLU A 298 19.58 -6.68 4.11
N THR A 299 20.86 -6.85 3.78
CA THR A 299 21.89 -5.81 3.96
C THR A 299 21.96 -4.77 2.83
N MET A 300 21.18 -4.94 1.76
CA MET A 300 21.18 -4.00 0.63
C MET A 300 20.45 -2.70 0.99
N THR A 301 20.92 -1.59 0.43
CA THR A 301 20.14 -0.35 0.44
C THR A 301 18.97 -0.47 -0.54
N THR A 302 17.93 0.35 -0.36
CA THR A 302 16.79 0.39 -1.29
C THR A 302 17.22 0.64 -2.74
N ALA A 303 18.20 1.52 -2.97
CA ALA A 303 18.72 1.79 -4.31
C ALA A 303 19.49 0.61 -4.90
N ALA A 304 20.30 -0.08 -4.08
CA ALA A 304 21.02 -1.27 -4.51
C ALA A 304 20.03 -2.40 -4.86
N MET A 305 18.99 -2.60 -4.05
CA MET A 305 17.98 -3.61 -4.31
C MET A 305 17.12 -3.27 -5.55
N ALA A 306 16.74 -2.00 -5.75
CA ALA A 306 16.03 -1.59 -6.96
C ALA A 306 16.87 -1.87 -8.22
N THR A 307 18.16 -1.52 -8.21
CA THR A 307 19.09 -1.82 -9.31
C THR A 307 19.21 -3.33 -9.56
N TYR A 308 19.34 -4.11 -8.48
CA TYR A 308 19.40 -5.56 -8.56
C TYR A 308 18.11 -6.15 -9.15
N ALA A 309 16.95 -5.67 -8.71
CA ALA A 309 15.66 -6.10 -9.21
C ALA A 309 15.47 -5.80 -10.70
N TYR A 310 15.92 -4.64 -11.20
CA TYR A 310 15.88 -4.34 -12.63
C TYR A 310 16.73 -5.32 -13.45
N ASP A 311 17.95 -5.62 -13.01
CA ASP A 311 18.78 -6.64 -13.65
C ASP A 311 18.09 -8.03 -13.65
N GLN A 312 17.41 -8.38 -12.55
CA GLN A 312 16.67 -9.64 -12.51
C GLN A 312 15.44 -9.65 -13.42
N ILE A 313 14.76 -8.52 -13.58
CA ILE A 313 13.63 -8.36 -14.50
C ILE A 313 14.10 -8.53 -15.95
N ASP A 314 15.20 -7.88 -16.33
CA ASP A 314 15.76 -7.97 -17.69
C ASP A 314 16.19 -9.40 -18.02
N GLN A 315 16.85 -10.08 -17.08
CA GLN A 315 17.25 -11.47 -17.25
C GLN A 315 16.03 -12.42 -17.33
N ALA A 316 14.98 -12.18 -16.55
CA ALA A 316 13.74 -12.96 -16.62
C ALA A 316 13.03 -12.77 -17.96
N ARG A 317 12.98 -11.53 -18.47
CA ARG A 317 12.41 -11.21 -19.78
C ARG A 317 13.13 -11.93 -20.90
N ALA A 318 14.46 -11.85 -20.92
CA ALA A 318 15.26 -12.53 -21.94
C ALA A 318 15.03 -14.04 -21.95
N GLY A 319 14.86 -14.67 -20.78
CA GLY A 319 14.56 -16.10 -20.69
C GLY A 319 13.15 -16.49 -21.15
N LEU A 320 12.18 -15.59 -21.05
CA LEU A 320 10.81 -15.80 -21.53
C LEU A 320 10.67 -15.59 -23.05
N GLU A 321 11.47 -14.69 -23.61
CA GLU A 321 11.49 -14.40 -25.05
C GLU A 321 12.32 -15.42 -25.86
N ASP A 322 13.31 -16.06 -25.24
CA ASP A 322 14.12 -17.16 -25.81
C ASP A 322 13.95 -18.47 -25.00
N PRO A 323 12.77 -19.13 -25.07
CA PRO A 323 12.53 -20.39 -24.38
C PRO A 323 13.33 -21.50 -25.07
N ARG A 324 14.53 -21.76 -24.57
CA ARG A 324 15.38 -22.89 -24.99
C ARG A 324 14.81 -24.24 -24.58
#